data_AF-D5KBE1-F1
#
_entry.id   AF-D5KBE1-F1
#
_cell.length_a   1.000
_cell.length_b   1.000
_cell.length_c   1.000
_cell.angle_alpha   90.00
_cell.angle_beta   90.00
_cell.angle_gamma   90.00
#
_symmetry.space_group_name_H-M   'P 1'
#
loop_
_entity.id
_entity.type
_entity.pdbx_description
1 polymer ?
#
loop_
_entity_poly.entity_id
_entity_poly.type
_entity_poly.pdbx_seq_one_letter_code
_entity_poly.pdbx_strand_id
1 'polypeptide(L)' 'SAATFLGMSGLISLYGIDGFMYSTGPILGFVTILLLMAEPLRNAGKYTIGDILCIRASQKPV' A
#
# COMPACT_ATOMS: atom_id res chain seq x y z
N SER A 1 6.55 -11.87 -2.81
CA SER A 1 7.62 -11.36 -3.69
C SER A 1 8.98 -11.72 -3.06
N ALA A 2 10.04 -11.85 -3.85
CA ALA A 2 11.39 -12.10 -3.31
C ALA A 2 11.81 -11.01 -2.28
N ALA A 3 11.38 -9.77 -2.52
CA ALA A 3 11.58 -8.65 -1.61
C ALA A 3 10.92 -8.88 -0.23
N THR A 4 9.70 -9.41 -0.18
CA THR A 4 9.04 -9.72 1.10
C THR A 4 9.69 -10.89 1.82
N PHE A 5 10.13 -11.92 1.10
CA PHE A 5 10.81 -13.07 1.71
C PHE A 5 12.15 -12.68 2.34
N LEU A 6 13.01 -11.98 1.59
CA LEU A 6 14.30 -11.48 2.08
C LEU A 6 14.16 -10.36 3.12
N GLY A 7 13.16 -9.50 2.98
CA GLY A 7 12.89 -8.43 3.95
C GLY A 7 12.53 -8.97 5.33
N MET A 8 11.68 -10.01 5.39
CA MET A 8 11.30 -10.63 6.66
C MET A 8 12.42 -11.45 7.27
N SER A 9 13.16 -12.24 6.48
CA SER A 9 14.32 -12.98 7.00
C SER A 9 15.44 -12.05 7.48
N GLY A 10 15.68 -10.93 6.79
CA GLY A 10 16.61 -9.89 7.21
C GLY A 10 16.18 -9.18 8.49
N LEU A 11 14.90 -8.83 8.63
CA LEU A 11 14.36 -8.22 9.85
C LEU A 11 14.46 -9.17 11.06
N ILE A 12 14.15 -10.45 10.88
CA ILE A 12 14.27 -11.46 11.96
C ILE A 12 15.74 -11.69 12.33
N SER A 13 16.65 -11.66 11.35
CA SER A 13 18.08 -11.79 11.61
C SER A 13 18.66 -10.63 12.42
N LEU A 14 18.09 -9.42 12.31
CA LEU A 14 18.59 -8.22 12.99
C LEU A 14 17.90 -7.98 14.34
N TYR A 15 16.60 -8.23 14.43
CA TYR A 15 15.76 -7.89 15.58
C TYR A 15 15.20 -9.11 16.33
N GLY A 16 15.56 -10.32 15.92
CA GLY A 16 15.07 -11.56 16.52
C GLY A 16 13.59 -11.81 16.23
N ILE A 17 12.93 -12.57 17.12
CA ILE A 17 11.50 -12.95 16.98
C ILE A 17 10.56 -11.74 17.00
N ASP A 18 10.97 -10.62 17.60
CA ASP A 18 10.19 -9.38 17.59
C ASP A 18 10.06 -8.79 16.16
N GLY A 19 10.99 -9.13 15.25
CA GLY A 19 10.89 -8.82 13.83
C GLY A 19 9.68 -9.45 13.12
N PHE A 20 9.08 -10.51 13.70
CA PHE A 20 7.84 -11.09 13.19
C PHE A 20 6.63 -10.18 13.42
N MET A 21 6.61 -9.38 14.49
CA MET A 21 5.53 -8.41 14.74
C MET A 21 5.44 -7.36 13.63
N TYR A 22 6.55 -7.08 12.94
CA TYR A 22 6.59 -6.22 11.75
C TYR A 22 5.81 -6.80 10.54
N SER A 23 5.51 -8.11 10.53
CA SER A 23 4.70 -8.75 9.48
C SER A 23 3.24 -8.30 9.47
N THR A 24 2.75 -7.79 10.60
CA THR A 24 1.34 -7.43 10.77
C THR A 24 0.98 -6.14 10.03
N GLY A 25 1.95 -5.24 9.89
CA GLY A 25 1.78 -3.93 9.24
C GLY A 25 1.30 -4.04 7.79
N PRO A 26 1.97 -4.82 6.92
CA PRO A 26 1.54 -5.01 5.52
C PRO A 26 0.12 -5.55 5.39
N ILE A 27 -0.30 -6.47 6.26
CA ILE A 27 -1.64 -7.08 6.20
C ILE A 27 -2.71 -6.04 6.58
N LEU A 28 -2.50 -5.32 7.69
CA LEU A 28 -3.40 -4.26 8.13
C LEU A 28 -3.44 -3.09 7.13
N GLY A 29 -2.28 -2.71 6.57
CA GLY A 29 -2.16 -1.71 5.51
C GLY A 29 -2.91 -2.10 4.25
N PHE A 30 -2.85 -3.37 3.85
CA PHE A 30 -3.57 -3.85 2.66
C PHE A 30 -5.08 -3.83 2.87
N VAL A 31 -5.57 -4.29 4.03
CA VAL A 31 -7.00 -4.26 4.38
C VAL A 31 -7.52 -2.82 4.46
N THR A 32 -6.79 -1.92 5.10
CA THR A 32 -7.20 -0.50 5.21
C THR A 32 -7.27 0.20 3.86
N ILE A 33 -6.31 -0.06 2.96
CA ILE A 33 -6.35 0.43 1.58
C ILE A 33 -7.53 -0.14 0.79
N LEU A 34 -7.83 -1.42 0.95
CA LEU A 34 -8.98 -2.02 0.28
C LEU A 34 -10.31 -1.44 0.78
N LEU A 35 -10.45 -1.19 2.07
CA LEU A 35 -11.70 -0.64 2.62
C LEU A 35 -11.86 0.86 2.32
N LEU A 36 -10.82 1.67 2.56
CA LEU A 36 -10.93 3.13 2.44
C LEU A 36 -10.70 3.65 1.03
N MET A 37 -9.79 3.01 0.29
CA MET A 37 -9.37 3.49 -1.03
C MET A 37 -10.09 2.76 -2.16
N ALA A 38 -10.44 1.48 -2.03
CA ALA A 38 -11.04 0.77 -3.16
C ALA A 38 -12.45 1.27 -3.50
N GLU A 39 -13.27 1.69 -2.53
CA GLU A 39 -14.60 2.26 -2.80
C GLU A 39 -14.57 3.56 -3.63
N PRO A 40 -13.81 4.62 -3.24
CA PRO A 40 -13.74 5.84 -4.05
C PRO A 40 -13.09 5.62 -5.41
N LEU A 41 -12.10 4.72 -5.50
CA LEU A 41 -11.48 4.34 -6.77
C LEU A 41 -12.49 3.64 -7.69
N ARG A 42 -13.30 2.72 -7.15
CA ARG A 42 -14.33 1.99 -7.89
C ARG A 42 -15.50 2.88 -8.31
N ASN A 43 -15.91 3.80 -7.45
CA ASN A 43 -17.01 4.74 -7.73
C ASN A 43 -16.61 5.84 -8.73
N ALA A 44 -15.32 6.19 -8.81
CA ALA A 44 -14.81 7.14 -9.81
C ALA A 44 -14.74 6.56 -11.23
N GLY A 45 -14.95 5.25 -11.42
CA GLY A 45 -14.88 4.58 -12.73
C GLY A 45 -13.49 4.58 -13.39
N LYS A 46 -12.45 4.99 -12.64
CA LYS A 46 -11.05 5.06 -13.07
C LYS A 46 -10.25 4.00 -12.32
N TYR A 47 -9.76 3.00 -13.05
CA TYR A 47 -9.15 1.79 -12.48
C TYR A 47 -7.64 1.91 -12.24
N THR A 48 -7.05 3.07 -12.50
CA THR A 48 -5.61 3.31 -12.33
C THR A 48 -5.38 4.57 -11.50
N ILE A 49 -4.50 4.48 -10.51
CA ILE A 49 -4.14 5.61 -9.63
C ILE A 49 -3.64 6.81 -10.45
N GLY A 50 -2.95 6.54 -11.56
CA GLY A 50 -2.47 7.56 -12.52
C GLY A 50 -3.57 8.44 -13.10
N ASP A 51 -4.76 7.91 -13.38
CA ASP A 51 -5.88 8.71 -13.91
C ASP A 51 -6.42 9.69 -12.88
N ILE A 52 -6.42 9.29 -11.60
CA ILE A 52 -6.90 10.13 -10.50
C ILE A 52 -5.88 11.20 -10.17
N LEU A 53 -4.60 10.86 -10.22
CA LEU A 53 -3.51 11.83 -10.13
C LEU A 53 -3.54 12.83 -11.29
N CYS A 54 -3.86 12.38 -12.51
CA CYS A 54 -4.01 13.26 -13.68
C CYS A 54 -5.19 14.24 -13.52
N ILE A 55 -6.35 13.79 -13.03
CA ILE A 55 -7.48 14.67 -12.72
C ILE A 55 -7.09 15.72 -11.66
N ARG A 56 -6.42 15.28 -10.59
CA ARG A 56 -5.93 16.18 -9.52
C ARG A 56 -4.86 17.16 -10.01
N ALA A 57 -3.95 16.72 -10.87
CA ALA A 57 -2.87 17.55 -11.42
C ALA A 57 -3.39 18.53 -12.48
N SER A 58 -4.39 18.14 -13.27
CA SER A 58 -5.06 19.00 -14.26
C SER A 58 -5.93 20.07 -13.60
N GLN A 59 -6.33 19.90 -12.34
CA GLN A 59 -7.03 20.93 -11.54
C GLN A 59 -6.15 22.10 -11.08
N LYS A 60 -4.97 22.33 -11.69
CA LYS A 60 -4.25 23.60 -11.52
C LYS A 60 -4.30 24.43 -12.80
N PRO A 61 -5.35 25.26 -12.99
CA PRO A 61 -5.25 26.46 -13.78
C PRO A 61 -4.85 27.62 -12.86
N VAL A 62 -3.57 28.00 -12.89
CA VAL A 62 -3.13 29.40 -12.75
C VAL A 62 -1.92 29.62 -13.65
#